data_AF-A0A917QRZ1-F1
#
_entry.id   AF-A0A917QRZ1-F1
#
_cell.length_a   1.000
_cell.length_b   1.000
_cell.length_c   1.000
_cell.angle_alpha   90.00
_cell.angle_beta   90.00
_cell.angle_gamma   90.00
#
_symmetry.space_group_name_H-M   'P 1'
#
loop_
_entity.id
_entity.type
_entity.pdbx_description
1 polymer ?
#
loop_
_entity_poly.entity_id
_entity_poly.type
_entity_poly.pdbx_seq_one_letter_code
_entity_poly.pdbx_strand_id
1 'polypeptide(L)'
;MAGPERLEGRNGRIWRAYILGATQEAIAAEHDISRQRVGQVLEEIRSSIPAADRADAALVDLERLDVLLSGVMPAAIAGDTQAARAVLAILERRAKMLRLDLEEPLRVTLERRLDLEGALIGEALGAALDAVPQLSHEQRVAALTAAQAKLLGEEPPAPAAPAPVEESKPDLMDDYRKFCEAEGIDPDEDDDQEDDDDDDER
;
A
#
# COMPACT_ATOMS: atom_id res chain seq x y z
N MET A 1 -2.79 -10.14 25.96
CA MET A 1 -3.27 -11.46 25.52
C MET A 1 -4.46 -11.85 26.39
N ALA A 2 -5.67 -11.88 25.84
CA ALA A 2 -6.83 -12.41 26.56
C ALA A 2 -6.70 -13.93 26.60
N GLY A 3 -6.39 -14.47 27.78
CA GLY A 3 -5.97 -15.86 28.00
C GLY A 3 -7.09 -16.90 27.80
N PRO A 4 -6.79 -18.19 28.06
CA PRO A 4 -7.71 -19.32 27.94
C PRO A 4 -8.98 -19.20 28.79
N GLU A 5 -9.02 -18.29 29.75
CA GLU A 5 -10.17 -17.97 30.62
C GLU A 5 -11.47 -17.73 29.84
N ARG A 6 -11.41 -17.21 28.61
CA ARG A 6 -12.58 -17.02 27.74
C ARG A 6 -13.29 -18.33 27.34
N LEU A 7 -12.56 -19.45 27.34
CA LEU A 7 -13.06 -20.80 27.01
C LEU A 7 -13.28 -21.66 28.26
N GLU A 8 -13.18 -21.07 29.45
CA GLU A 8 -13.40 -21.78 30.70
C GLU A 8 -14.85 -21.64 31.20
N GLY A 9 -15.20 -22.46 32.18
CA GLY A 9 -16.51 -22.42 32.83
C GLY A 9 -17.70 -22.75 31.92
N ARG A 10 -18.85 -22.13 32.20
CA ARG A 10 -20.11 -22.39 31.50
C ARG A 10 -20.07 -21.92 30.04
N ASN A 11 -19.53 -20.74 29.79
CA ASN A 11 -19.50 -20.15 28.45
C ASN A 11 -18.60 -20.96 27.50
N GLY A 12 -17.47 -21.49 28.00
CA GLY A 12 -16.64 -22.43 27.25
C GLY A 12 -17.35 -23.73 26.87
N ARG A 13 -18.18 -24.29 27.76
CA ARG A 13 -19.00 -25.48 27.46
C ARG A 13 -20.06 -25.19 26.40
N ILE A 14 -20.75 -24.05 26.51
CA ILE A 14 -21.71 -23.55 25.50
C ILE A 14 -21.04 -23.46 24.13
N TRP A 15 -19.85 -22.83 24.05
CA TRP A 15 -19.09 -22.70 22.82
C TRP A 15 -18.71 -24.07 22.23
N ARG A 16 -18.20 -24.98 23.07
CA ARG A 16 -17.81 -26.32 22.63
C ARG A 16 -18.99 -27.12 22.08
N ALA A 17 -20.14 -27.10 22.76
CA ALA A 17 -21.35 -27.76 22.30
C ALA A 17 -21.81 -27.22 20.94
N TYR A 18 -21.75 -25.89 20.76
CA TYR A 18 -22.07 -25.24 19.49
C TYR A 18 -21.12 -25.67 18.36
N ILE A 19 -19.80 -25.70 18.60
CA ILE A 19 -18.81 -26.16 17.61
C ILE A 19 -19.01 -27.64 17.25
N LEU A 20 -19.48 -28.47 18.19
CA LEU A 20 -19.84 -29.87 17.95
C LEU A 20 -21.18 -30.05 17.22
N GLY A 21 -21.87 -28.96 16.86
CA GLY A 21 -23.08 -28.99 16.04
C GLY A 21 -24.39 -29.01 16.83
N ALA A 22 -24.37 -28.83 18.15
CA ALA A 22 -25.61 -28.69 18.92
C ALA A 22 -26.36 -27.41 18.53
N THR A 23 -27.69 -27.48 18.43
CA THR A 23 -28.53 -26.31 18.15
C THR A 23 -28.57 -25.38 19.37
N GLN A 24 -28.81 -24.08 19.18
CA GLN A 24 -28.92 -23.14 20.30
C GLN A 24 -30.06 -23.50 21.26
N GLU A 25 -31.09 -24.17 20.76
CA GLU A 25 -32.23 -24.67 21.55
C GLU A 25 -31.82 -25.85 22.44
N ALA A 26 -31.06 -26.80 21.90
CA ALA A 26 -30.51 -27.91 22.68
C ALA A 26 -29.55 -27.41 23.78
N ILE A 27 -28.67 -26.47 23.43
CA ILE A 27 -27.72 -25.85 24.36
C ILE A 27 -28.46 -25.05 25.45
N ALA A 28 -29.50 -24.31 25.08
CA ALA A 28 -30.35 -23.57 26.01
C ALA A 28 -31.01 -24.50 27.04
N ALA A 29 -31.56 -25.63 26.58
CA ALA A 29 -32.17 -26.64 27.43
C ALA A 29 -31.14 -27.32 28.37
N GLU A 30 -29.95 -27.66 27.87
CA GLU A 30 -28.89 -28.29 28.66
C GLU A 30 -28.36 -27.40 29.80
N HIS A 31 -28.28 -26.09 29.56
CA HIS A 31 -27.71 -25.13 30.51
C HIS A 31 -28.74 -24.33 31.31
N ASP A 32 -30.03 -24.61 31.14
CA ASP A 32 -31.15 -23.90 31.79
C ASP A 32 -31.07 -22.38 31.59
N ILE A 33 -30.89 -21.94 30.34
CA ILE A 33 -30.83 -20.52 29.94
C ILE A 33 -31.69 -20.27 28.69
N SER A 34 -32.03 -19.02 28.42
CA SER A 34 -32.77 -18.67 27.21
C SER A 34 -31.90 -18.84 25.95
N ARG A 35 -32.53 -19.17 24.82
CA ARG A 35 -31.89 -19.19 23.49
C ARG A 35 -31.20 -17.86 23.16
N GLN A 36 -31.81 -16.73 23.53
CA GLN A 36 -31.22 -15.40 23.36
C GLN A 36 -29.91 -15.28 24.14
N ARG A 37 -29.83 -15.79 25.37
CA ARG A 37 -28.60 -15.76 26.17
C ARG A 37 -27.51 -16.63 25.56
N VAL A 38 -27.84 -17.79 24.99
CA VAL A 38 -26.88 -18.60 24.21
C VAL A 38 -26.30 -17.77 23.06
N GLY A 39 -27.14 -17.09 22.29
CA GLY A 39 -26.70 -16.20 21.21
C GLY A 39 -25.73 -15.11 21.68
N GLN A 40 -26.04 -14.44 22.80
CA GLN A 40 -25.15 -13.43 23.39
C GLN A 40 -23.79 -14.02 23.80
N VAL A 41 -23.78 -15.17 24.47
CA VAL A 41 -22.52 -15.84 24.87
C VAL A 41 -21.67 -16.20 23.66
N LEU A 42 -22.28 -16.72 22.59
CA LEU A 42 -21.57 -17.03 21.36
C LEU A 42 -20.97 -15.78 20.72
N GLU A 43 -21.68 -14.65 20.74
CA GLU A 43 -21.20 -13.38 20.20
C GLU A 43 -20.08 -12.77 21.07
N GLU A 44 -20.22 -12.77 22.39
CA GLU A 44 -19.17 -12.38 23.35
C GLU A 44 -17.88 -13.17 23.10
N ILE A 45 -17.98 -14.48 22.87
CA ILE A 45 -16.81 -15.31 22.58
C ILE A 45 -16.23 -14.98 21.20
N ARG A 46 -17.04 -14.89 20.14
CA ARG A 46 -16.55 -14.57 18.78
C ARG A 46 -15.85 -13.22 18.69
N SER A 47 -16.44 -12.20 19.32
CA SER A 47 -15.88 -10.86 19.38
C SER A 47 -14.59 -10.80 20.20
N SER A 48 -14.43 -11.68 21.19
CA SER A 48 -13.20 -11.79 21.99
C SER A 48 -12.01 -12.45 21.27
N ILE A 49 -12.23 -13.13 20.14
CA ILE A 49 -11.15 -13.71 19.34
C ILE A 49 -10.50 -12.58 18.52
N PRO A 50 -9.18 -12.34 18.62
CA PRO A 50 -8.49 -11.38 17.78
C PRO A 50 -8.76 -11.62 16.29
N ALA A 51 -8.82 -10.53 15.52
CA ALA A 51 -9.04 -10.64 14.07
C ALA A 51 -7.96 -11.48 13.37
N ALA A 52 -6.70 -11.37 13.83
CA ALA A 52 -5.58 -12.18 13.36
C ALA A 52 -5.83 -13.68 13.60
N ASP A 53 -6.13 -14.08 14.84
CA ASP A 53 -6.43 -15.48 15.19
C ASP A 53 -7.60 -16.06 14.36
N ARG A 54 -8.62 -15.24 14.05
CA ARG A 54 -9.74 -15.68 13.19
C ARG A 54 -9.29 -15.91 11.75
N ALA A 55 -8.41 -15.06 11.23
CA ALA A 55 -7.87 -15.22 9.89
C ALA A 55 -6.98 -16.47 9.79
N ASP A 56 -6.11 -16.69 10.76
CA ASP A 56 -5.24 -17.87 10.82
C ASP A 56 -6.06 -19.17 10.92
N ALA A 57 -7.09 -19.19 11.79
CA ALA A 57 -8.00 -20.31 11.88
C ALA A 57 -8.76 -20.56 10.56
N ALA A 58 -9.19 -19.49 9.87
CA ALA A 58 -9.84 -19.61 8.56
C ALA A 58 -8.88 -20.14 7.49
N LEU A 59 -7.60 -19.77 7.51
CA LEU A 59 -6.60 -20.31 6.59
C LEU A 59 -6.39 -21.82 6.80
N VAL A 60 -6.25 -22.27 8.05
CA VAL A 60 -6.14 -23.70 8.38
C VAL A 60 -7.39 -24.47 7.95
N ASP A 61 -8.58 -23.90 8.14
CA ASP A 61 -9.82 -24.52 7.71
C ASP A 61 -9.95 -24.56 6.18
N LEU A 62 -9.44 -23.55 5.44
CA LEU A 62 -9.35 -23.60 3.98
C LEU A 62 -8.46 -24.73 3.50
N GLU A 63 -7.29 -24.93 4.11
CA GLU A 63 -6.39 -26.05 3.77
C GLU A 63 -7.08 -27.41 4.00
N ARG A 64 -7.81 -27.56 5.11
CA ARG A 64 -8.58 -28.78 5.39
C ARG A 64 -9.68 -29.01 4.35
N LEU A 65 -10.40 -27.96 3.95
CA LEU A 65 -11.41 -28.04 2.90
C LEU A 65 -10.79 -28.45 1.56
N ASP A 66 -9.58 -27.98 1.25
CA ASP A 66 -8.87 -28.35 0.01
C ASP A 66 -8.45 -29.82 0.00
N VAL A 67 -7.98 -30.34 1.15
CA VAL A 67 -7.72 -31.78 1.32
C VAL A 67 -9.00 -32.60 1.14
N LEU A 68 -10.11 -32.19 1.78
CA LEU A 68 -11.40 -32.88 1.65
C LEU A 68 -11.90 -32.86 0.21
N LEU A 69 -11.83 -31.69 -0.45
CA LEU A 69 -12.23 -31.52 -1.84
C LEU A 69 -11.43 -32.45 -2.74
N SER A 70 -10.10 -32.48 -2.60
CA SER A 70 -9.22 -33.36 -3.36
C SER A 70 -9.61 -34.84 -3.20
N GLY A 71 -9.97 -35.27 -2.00
CA GLY A 71 -10.39 -36.65 -1.72
C GLY A 71 -11.73 -37.03 -2.34
N VAL A 72 -12.71 -36.13 -2.36
CA VAL A 72 -14.08 -36.43 -2.82
C VAL A 72 -14.32 -36.15 -4.31
N MET A 73 -13.53 -35.26 -4.91
CA MET A 73 -13.70 -34.81 -6.29
C MET A 73 -13.68 -35.96 -7.32
N PRO A 74 -12.79 -36.99 -7.25
CA PRO A 74 -12.77 -38.07 -8.23
C PRO A 74 -14.09 -38.88 -8.27
N ALA A 75 -14.69 -39.16 -7.11
CA ALA A 75 -15.97 -39.87 -7.03
C ALA A 75 -17.13 -39.04 -7.60
N ALA A 76 -17.13 -37.72 -7.32
CA ALA A 76 -18.10 -36.80 -7.90
C ALA A 76 -18.00 -36.77 -9.44
N ILE A 77 -16.79 -36.73 -10.00
CA ILE A 77 -16.54 -36.80 -11.46
C ILE A 77 -17.03 -38.13 -12.04
N ALA A 78 -16.90 -39.23 -11.30
CA ALA A 78 -17.41 -40.54 -11.70
C ALA A 78 -18.95 -40.66 -11.63
N GLY A 79 -19.66 -39.60 -11.23
CA GLY A 79 -21.12 -39.56 -11.17
C GLY A 79 -21.72 -39.98 -9.83
N ASP A 80 -20.91 -40.14 -8.78
CA ASP A 80 -21.45 -40.37 -7.42
C ASP A 80 -22.17 -39.11 -6.92
N THR A 81 -23.49 -39.19 -6.84
CA THR A 81 -24.35 -38.08 -6.41
C THR A 81 -24.15 -37.65 -4.96
N GLN A 82 -23.72 -38.56 -4.06
CA GLN A 82 -23.40 -38.21 -2.68
C GLN A 82 -22.10 -37.42 -2.62
N ALA A 83 -21.08 -37.86 -3.37
CA ALA A 83 -19.82 -37.14 -3.51
C ALA A 83 -20.04 -35.75 -4.14
N ALA A 84 -20.90 -35.64 -5.16
CA ALA A 84 -21.24 -34.36 -5.79
C ALA A 84 -21.88 -33.38 -4.79
N ARG A 85 -22.79 -33.85 -3.93
CA ARG A 85 -23.37 -33.02 -2.85
C ARG A 85 -22.32 -32.56 -1.85
N ALA A 86 -21.38 -33.43 -1.47
CA ALA A 86 -20.29 -33.08 -0.58
C ALA A 86 -19.36 -32.02 -1.20
N VAL A 87 -19.01 -32.15 -2.49
CA VAL A 87 -18.26 -31.13 -3.25
C VAL A 87 -18.97 -29.78 -3.19
N LEU A 88 -20.26 -29.73 -3.50
CA LEU A 88 -21.03 -28.48 -3.48
C LEU A 88 -21.05 -27.84 -2.09
N ALA A 89 -21.23 -28.63 -1.03
CA ALA A 89 -21.20 -28.13 0.34
C ALA A 89 -19.81 -27.58 0.73
N ILE A 90 -18.73 -28.23 0.29
CA ILE A 90 -17.35 -27.74 0.51
C ILE A 90 -17.13 -26.42 -0.24
N LEU A 91 -17.53 -26.33 -1.51
CA LEU A 91 -17.39 -25.12 -2.33
C LEU A 91 -18.21 -23.96 -1.77
N GLU A 92 -19.44 -24.21 -1.32
CA GLU A 92 -20.28 -23.18 -0.67
C GLU A 92 -19.62 -22.67 0.62
N ARG A 93 -19.07 -23.57 1.44
CA ARG A 93 -18.37 -23.17 2.67
C ARG A 93 -17.11 -22.36 2.35
N ARG A 94 -16.37 -22.76 1.32
CA ARG A 94 -15.19 -22.03 0.82
C ARG A 94 -15.58 -20.63 0.32
N ALA A 95 -16.65 -20.52 -0.45
CA ALA A 95 -17.18 -19.25 -0.93
C ALA A 95 -17.53 -18.31 0.23
N LYS A 96 -18.24 -18.82 1.26
CA LYS A 96 -18.56 -18.07 2.50
C LYS A 96 -17.33 -17.59 3.25
N MET A 97 -16.31 -18.45 3.39
CA MET A 97 -15.07 -18.08 4.07
C MET A 97 -14.29 -17.01 3.32
N LEU A 98 -14.30 -17.06 1.98
CA LEU A 98 -13.68 -16.07 1.11
C LEU A 98 -14.59 -14.87 0.81
N ARG A 99 -15.82 -14.86 1.33
CA ARG A 99 -16.84 -13.84 1.07
C ARG A 99 -17.16 -13.65 -0.42
N LEU A 100 -17.01 -14.70 -1.21
CA LEU A 100 -17.37 -14.72 -2.64
C LEU A 100 -18.89 -14.79 -2.86
N ASP A 101 -19.64 -15.03 -1.79
CA ASP A 101 -21.10 -15.10 -1.72
C ASP A 101 -21.77 -13.77 -1.36
N LEU A 102 -20.99 -12.72 -1.08
CA LEU A 102 -21.54 -11.39 -0.86
C LEU A 102 -22.19 -10.88 -2.16
N GLU A 103 -23.40 -10.30 -2.04
CA GLU A 103 -24.09 -9.64 -3.16
C GLU A 103 -23.29 -8.48 -3.74
N GLU A 104 -22.36 -7.91 -2.95
CA GLU A 104 -21.45 -6.88 -3.44
C GLU A 104 -20.60 -7.50 -4.56
N PRO A 105 -20.73 -7.02 -5.82
CA PRO A 105 -20.05 -7.63 -6.93
C PRO A 105 -18.57 -7.72 -6.61
N LEU A 106 -17.93 -8.87 -6.83
CA LEU A 106 -16.48 -9.08 -6.60
C LEU A 106 -15.64 -7.89 -7.14
N ARG A 107 -16.10 -7.32 -8.26
CA ARG A 107 -15.60 -6.09 -8.86
C ARG A 107 -15.53 -4.89 -7.90
N VAL A 108 -16.59 -4.59 -7.14
CA VAL A 108 -16.63 -3.46 -6.18
C VAL A 108 -15.64 -3.68 -5.04
N THR A 109 -15.49 -4.92 -4.55
CA THR A 109 -14.50 -5.23 -3.50
C THR A 109 -13.08 -5.10 -4.04
N LEU A 110 -12.83 -5.57 -5.26
CA LEU A 110 -11.52 -5.44 -5.92
C LEU A 110 -11.19 -3.98 -6.23
N GLU A 111 -12.15 -3.19 -6.72
CA GLU A 111 -11.99 -1.75 -6.97
C GLU A 111 -11.61 -1.01 -5.67
N ARG A 112 -12.35 -1.22 -4.57
CA ARG A 112 -12.01 -0.62 -3.26
C ARG A 112 -10.62 -1.02 -2.76
N ARG A 113 -10.22 -2.27 -2.99
CA ARG A 113 -8.89 -2.74 -2.59
C ARG A 113 -7.80 -2.07 -3.41
N LEU A 114 -7.98 -1.96 -4.72
CA LEU A 114 -7.06 -1.24 -5.61
C LEU A 114 -6.95 0.24 -5.21
N ASP A 115 -8.06 0.87 -4.81
CA ASP A 115 -8.05 2.26 -4.31
C ASP A 115 -7.21 2.39 -3.03
N LEU A 116 -7.38 1.48 -2.07
CA LEU A 116 -6.61 1.46 -0.81
C LEU A 116 -5.12 1.18 -1.05
N GLU A 117 -4.80 0.20 -1.90
CA GLU A 117 -3.42 -0.11 -2.28
C GLU A 117 -2.77 1.07 -3.02
N GLY A 118 -3.51 1.73 -3.92
CA GLY A 118 -3.07 2.94 -4.61
C GLY A 118 -2.79 4.10 -3.65
N ALA A 119 -3.67 4.32 -2.67
CA ALA A 119 -3.47 5.34 -1.64
C ALA A 119 -2.21 5.07 -0.79
N LEU A 120 -2.04 3.83 -0.31
CA LEU A 120 -0.88 3.42 0.49
C LEU A 120 0.44 3.57 -0.29
N ILE A 121 0.46 3.18 -1.57
CA ILE A 121 1.64 3.34 -2.42
C ILE A 121 1.94 4.82 -2.64
N GLY A 122 0.91 5.65 -2.90
CA GLY A 122 1.06 7.09 -3.05
C GLY A 122 1.64 7.76 -1.80
N GLU A 123 1.12 7.43 -0.62
CA GLU A 123 1.62 7.93 0.67
C GLU A 123 3.08 7.50 0.93
N ALA A 124 3.40 6.22 0.70
CA ALA A 124 4.75 5.69 0.90
C ALA A 124 5.76 6.34 -0.06
N LEU A 125 5.37 6.56 -1.33
CA LEU A 125 6.20 7.22 -2.33
C LEU A 125 6.44 8.69 -1.99
N GLY A 126 5.40 9.40 -1.55
CA GLY A 126 5.53 10.78 -1.05
C GLY A 126 6.52 10.87 0.12
N ALA A 127 6.34 9.99 1.13
CA ALA A 127 7.25 9.93 2.28
C ALA A 127 8.70 9.60 1.87
N ALA A 128 8.90 8.71 0.89
CA ALA A 128 10.22 8.38 0.38
C ALA A 128 10.90 9.55 -0.34
N LEU A 129 10.15 10.34 -1.12
CA LEU A 129 10.68 11.55 -1.78
C LEU A 129 11.01 12.64 -0.76
N ASP A 130 10.21 12.79 0.29
CA ASP A 130 10.47 13.74 1.37
C ASP A 130 11.69 13.38 2.22
N ALA A 131 11.99 12.09 2.37
CA ALA A 131 13.18 11.60 3.07
C ALA A 131 14.50 11.91 2.33
N VAL A 132 14.46 12.33 1.06
CA VAL A 132 15.63 12.70 0.26
C VAL A 132 15.63 14.22 0.03
N PRO A 133 16.16 15.02 0.99
CA PRO A 133 16.07 16.48 0.93
C PRO A 133 16.91 17.08 -0.20
N GLN A 134 17.85 16.33 -0.78
CA GLN A 134 18.71 16.80 -1.87
C GLN A 134 18.01 16.77 -3.24
N LEU A 135 16.84 16.14 -3.37
CA LEU A 135 16.11 16.13 -4.64
C LEU A 135 15.41 17.47 -4.86
N SER A 136 15.79 18.15 -5.93
CA SER A 136 15.06 19.33 -6.41
C SER A 136 13.62 18.96 -6.78
N HIS A 137 12.73 19.97 -6.81
CA HIS A 137 11.34 19.75 -7.24
C HIS A 137 11.27 19.09 -8.63
N GLU A 138 12.09 19.54 -9.57
CA GLU A 138 12.16 18.97 -10.93
C GLU A 138 12.62 17.50 -10.91
N GLN A 139 13.61 17.16 -10.09
CA GLN A 139 14.07 15.77 -9.96
C GLN A 139 13.00 14.86 -9.34
N ARG A 140 12.22 15.37 -8.38
CA ARG A 140 11.07 14.64 -7.81
C ARG A 140 10.00 14.39 -8.87
N VAL A 141 9.66 15.41 -9.68
CA VAL A 141 8.71 15.28 -10.78
C VAL A 141 9.22 14.27 -11.81
N ALA A 142 10.47 14.36 -12.26
CA ALA A 142 11.06 13.43 -13.21
C ALA A 142 11.05 11.97 -12.69
N ALA A 143 11.36 11.76 -11.42
CA ALA A 143 11.31 10.44 -10.79
C ALA A 143 9.87 9.88 -10.75
N LEU A 144 8.89 10.71 -10.41
CA LEU A 144 7.47 10.33 -10.43
C LEU A 144 6.99 9.99 -11.85
N THR A 145 7.35 10.80 -12.85
CA THR A 145 6.99 10.56 -14.25
C THR A 145 7.62 9.27 -14.77
N ALA A 146 8.89 9.00 -14.44
CA ALA A 146 9.55 7.75 -14.81
C ALA A 146 8.89 6.52 -14.15
N ALA A 147 8.50 6.63 -12.87
CA ALA A 147 7.77 5.58 -12.18
C ALA A 147 6.39 5.33 -12.81
N GLN A 148 5.66 6.40 -13.17
CA GLN A 148 4.38 6.31 -13.86
C GLN A 148 4.51 5.63 -15.23
N ALA A 149 5.48 6.05 -16.05
CA ALA A 149 5.73 5.44 -17.35
C ALA A 149 6.03 3.94 -17.21
N LYS A 150 6.85 3.56 -16.22
CA LYS A 150 7.15 2.16 -15.94
C LYS A 150 5.91 1.34 -15.56
N LEU A 151 5.00 1.92 -14.76
CA LEU A 151 3.74 1.27 -14.37
C LEU A 151 2.80 1.08 -15.55
N LEU A 152 2.79 2.02 -16.51
CA LEU A 152 2.00 1.94 -17.74
C LEU A 152 2.63 1.03 -18.81
N GLY A 153 3.84 0.51 -18.58
CA GLY A 153 4.59 -0.24 -19.58
C GLY A 153 5.15 0.64 -20.71
N GLU A 154 5.17 1.95 -20.49
CA GLU A 154 5.75 2.93 -21.39
C GLU A 154 7.26 3.06 -21.12
N GLU A 155 7.99 3.51 -22.15
CA GLU A 155 9.40 3.84 -21.96
C GLU A 155 9.50 5.11 -21.11
N PRO A 156 10.30 5.10 -20.02
CA PRO A 156 10.44 6.29 -19.19
C PRO A 156 10.98 7.45 -20.04
N PRO A 157 10.49 8.68 -19.82
CA PRO A 157 11.03 9.82 -20.54
C PRO A 157 12.53 9.88 -20.32
N ALA A 158 13.28 10.19 -21.39
CA ALA A 158 14.71 10.38 -21.29
C ALA A 158 15.00 11.37 -20.15
N PRO A 159 16.01 11.11 -19.30
CA PRO A 159 16.38 12.05 -18.26
C PRO A 159 16.59 13.41 -18.92
N ALA A 160 15.91 14.44 -18.41
CA ALA A 160 16.14 15.80 -18.88
C ALA A 160 17.65 16.02 -18.87
N ALA A 161 18.20 16.38 -20.04
CA ALA A 161 19.62 16.67 -20.13
C ALA A 161 19.95 17.66 -19.01
N PRO A 162 21.03 17.43 -18.23
CA PRO A 162 21.39 18.36 -17.17
C PRO A 162 21.39 19.75 -17.79
N ALA A 163 20.64 20.68 -17.18
CA ALA A 163 20.65 22.07 -17.62
C ALA A 163 22.12 22.44 -17.84
N PRO A 164 22.48 23.02 -19.00
CA PRO A 164 23.87 23.38 -19.25
C PRO A 164 24.32 24.14 -18.02
N VAL A 165 25.31 23.58 -17.32
CA VAL A 165 25.93 24.25 -16.18
C VAL A 165 26.28 25.61 -16.77
N GLU A 166 25.64 26.67 -16.27
CA GLU A 166 26.12 28.02 -16.57
C GLU A 166 27.54 28.01 -16.04
N GLU A 167 28.50 27.74 -16.95
CA GLU A 167 29.90 28.03 -16.71
C GLU A 167 29.86 29.48 -16.27
N SER A 168 30.11 29.69 -14.97
CA SER A 168 30.22 31.01 -14.37
C SER A 168 31.08 31.79 -15.33
N LYS A 169 30.47 32.69 -16.10
CA LYS A 169 31.21 33.50 -17.05
C LYS A 169 32.31 34.13 -16.21
N PRO A 170 33.60 33.94 -16.55
CA PRO A 170 34.67 34.57 -15.80
C PRO A 170 34.27 36.03 -15.66
N ASP A 171 34.33 36.54 -14.42
CA ASP A 171 33.96 37.93 -14.15
C ASP A 171 35.01 38.78 -14.85
N LEU A 172 34.71 39.15 -16.10
CA LEU A 172 35.60 39.87 -16.99
C LEU A 172 36.05 41.18 -16.35
N MET A 173 35.23 41.77 -15.46
CA MET A 173 35.61 42.97 -14.72
C MET A 173 36.61 42.67 -13.62
N ASP A 174 36.50 41.52 -12.97
CA ASP A 174 37.44 41.09 -11.93
C ASP A 174 38.79 40.66 -12.53
N ASP A 175 38.77 40.03 -13.71
CA ASP A 175 39.97 39.74 -14.49
C ASP A 175 40.62 41.02 -15.05
N TYR A 176 39.81 41.98 -15.51
CA TYR A 176 40.29 43.30 -15.96
C TYR A 176 40.94 44.10 -14.82
N ARG A 177 40.32 44.15 -13.63
CA ARG A 177 40.93 44.82 -12.47
C ARG A 177 42.28 44.21 -12.08
N LYS A 178 42.38 42.88 -12.06
CA LYS A 178 43.66 42.19 -11.78
C LYS A 178 44.73 42.50 -12.83
N PHE A 179 44.32 42.63 -14.08
CA PHE A 179 45.23 43.02 -15.17
C PHE A 179 45.72 44.47 -14.99
N CYS A 180 44.81 45.41 -14.72
CA CYS A 180 45.15 46.81 -14.45
C CYS A 180 46.10 46.95 -13.24
N GLU A 181 45.83 46.24 -12.13
CA GLU A 181 46.73 46.20 -10.97
C GLU A 181 48.13 45.65 -11.31
N ALA A 182 48.23 44.65 -12.19
CA ALA A 182 49.50 44.06 -12.57
C ALA A 182 50.35 44.97 -13.47
N GLU A 183 49.71 45.74 -14.35
CA GLU A 183 50.37 46.69 -15.25
C GLU A 183 50.57 48.08 -14.62
N GLY A 184 50.03 48.30 -13.41
CA GLY A 184 50.08 49.59 -12.73
C GLY A 184 49.24 50.68 -13.43
N ILE A 185 48.22 50.26 -14.16
CA ILE A 185 47.25 51.14 -14.83
C ILE A 185 46.08 51.32 -13.87
N ASP A 186 45.73 52.56 -13.53
CA ASP A 186 44.52 52.82 -12.75
C ASP A 186 43.30 52.68 -13.68
N PRO A 187 42.40 51.70 -13.46
CA PRO A 187 41.25 51.49 -14.34
C PRO A 187 40.23 52.63 -14.28
N ASP A 188 40.32 53.50 -13.26
CA ASP A 188 39.46 54.66 -13.07
C ASP A 188 40.20 55.99 -13.36
N GLU A 189 41.44 55.95 -13.88
CA GLU A 189 42.05 57.14 -14.51
C GLU A 189 41.29 57.40 -15.81
N ASP A 190 40.22 58.18 -15.70
CA ASP A 190 39.58 58.84 -16.83
C ASP A 190 40.69 59.60 -17.57
N ASP A 191 41.02 59.14 -18.78
CA ASP A 191 41.95 59.77 -19.71
C ASP A 191 41.27 61.03 -20.26
N ASP A 192 40.98 61.98 -19.36
CA ASP A 192 40.47 63.32 -19.60
C ASP A 192 41.58 64.20 -20.19
N GLN A 193 42.44 63.63 -21.05
CA GLN A 193 43.22 64.41 -22.00
C GLN A 193 42.23 65.00 -23.00
N GLU A 194 41.59 66.08 -22.56
CA GLU A 194 41.01 67.10 -23.41
C GLU A 194 42.08 67.46 -24.44
N ASP A 195 41.91 66.95 -25.67
CA ASP A 195 42.60 67.44 -26.85
C ASP A 195 42.23 68.93 -27.01
N ASP A 196 42.94 69.79 -26.28
CA ASP A 196 43.07 71.22 -26.55
C ASP A 196 43.82 71.38 -27.88
N ASP A 197 43.14 71.09 -28.99
CA ASP A 197 43.54 71.53 -30.32
C ASP A 197 43.23 73.03 -30.44
N ASP A 198 44.11 73.83 -29.83
CA ASP A 198 44.40 75.21 -30.22
C ASP A 198 44.93 75.21 -31.67
N ASP A 199 44.04 75.35 -32.65
CA ASP A 199 44.43 75.69 -34.03
C ASP A 199 44.24 77.20 -34.27
N ASP A 200 45.24 77.94 -33.80
CA ASP A 200 45.47 79.36 -34.06
C ASP A 200 46.10 79.58 -35.47
N GLU A 201 45.56 80.57 -36.17
CA GLU A 201 46.25 81.46 -37.13
C GLU A 201 46.96 80.88 -38.40
N ARG A 202 46.33 81.04 -39.58
CA ARG A 202 46.81 81.94 -40.68
C ARG A 202 45.97 81.93 -41.97
#